data_AF-A0A388LNI2-F1
#
_entry.id   AF-A0A388LNI2-F1
#
_cell.length_a   1.000
_cell.length_b   1.000
_cell.length_c   1.000
_cell.angle_alpha   90.00
_cell.angle_beta   90.00
_cell.angle_gamma   90.00
#
_symmetry.space_group_name_H-M   'P 1'
#
loop_
_entity.id
_entity.type
_entity.pdbx_description
1 polymer ?
#
loop_
_entity_poly.entity_id
_entity_poly.type
_entity_poly.pdbx_seq_one_letter_code
_entity_poly.pdbx_strand_id
1 'polypeptide(L)'
;MAMAMAISDDVNDGERPKGNNIRTVTDYSEKTSWPEVVGMTGEEAKRKIQEERPELLTYVVHKKSAVIFDYRFDRVRIVVDGKSKVVITPSIG
;
A
#
# COMPACT_ATOMS: atom_id res chain seq x y z
N MET A 1 23.30 10.31 56.81
CA MET A 1 23.39 10.75 55.40
C MET A 1 24.41 9.89 54.70
N ALA A 2 23.97 8.82 54.02
CA ALA A 2 24.84 7.97 53.25
C ALA A 2 25.04 8.58 51.86
N MET A 3 26.28 8.86 51.48
CA MET A 3 26.66 9.35 50.17
C MET A 3 27.34 8.18 49.46
N ALA A 4 26.62 7.53 48.54
CA ALA A 4 27.14 6.44 47.74
C ALA A 4 27.98 6.98 46.57
N MET A 5 29.11 6.33 46.34
CA MET A 5 30.06 6.56 45.25
C MET A 5 29.84 5.45 44.20
N ALA A 6 29.61 5.82 42.93
CA ALA A 6 29.69 4.90 41.78
C ALA A 6 30.04 5.71 40.52
N ILE A 7 31.29 5.64 40.03
CA ILE A 7 31.82 4.82 38.91
C ILE A 7 31.69 5.53 37.55
N SER A 8 32.85 5.79 36.95
CA SER A 8 33.08 6.37 35.63
C SER A 8 32.78 5.42 34.47
N ASP A 9 32.61 6.04 33.29
CA ASP A 9 32.94 5.56 31.94
C ASP A 9 32.36 4.22 31.48
N ASP A 10 31.32 4.31 30.65
CA ASP A 10 31.40 3.77 29.29
C ASP A 10 30.33 4.44 28.43
N VAL A 11 30.78 5.16 27.39
CA VAL A 11 29.97 5.44 26.22
C VAL A 11 29.69 4.07 25.58
N ASN A 12 28.59 3.47 26.00
CA ASN A 12 28.02 2.36 25.27
C ASN A 12 27.42 2.95 23.99
N ASP A 13 28.25 3.05 22.95
CA ASP A 13 27.81 3.11 21.56
C ASP A 13 27.17 1.75 21.25
N GLY A 14 26.00 1.53 21.86
CA GLY A 14 25.17 0.39 21.62
C GLY A 14 24.94 0.32 20.13
N GLU A 15 25.54 -0.71 19.52
CA GLU A 15 25.47 -0.99 18.11
C GLU A 15 24.05 -0.72 17.60
N ARG A 16 23.93 0.04 16.50
CA ARG A 16 22.65 0.13 15.78
C ARG A 16 22.15 -1.30 15.60
N PRO A 17 20.99 -1.68 16.14
CA PRO A 17 20.44 -2.98 15.81
C PRO A 17 20.19 -2.95 14.30
N LYS A 18 21.03 -3.65 13.53
CA LYS A 18 20.73 -4.09 12.17
C LYS A 18 19.64 -5.17 12.29
N GLY A 19 18.46 -4.73 12.72
CA GLY A 19 17.27 -5.54 12.72
C GLY A 19 16.87 -5.73 11.27
N ASN A 20 17.29 -6.85 10.68
CA ASN A 20 16.48 -7.50 9.66
C ASN A 20 15.20 -7.99 10.36
N ASN A 21 14.26 -7.07 10.56
CA ASN A 21 12.93 -7.34 11.03
C ASN A 21 11.99 -7.14 9.83
N ILE A 22 11.86 -8.21 9.03
CA ILE A 22 10.75 -8.36 8.09
C ILE A 22 9.47 -8.34 8.93
N ARG A 23 8.98 -7.13 9.20
CA ARG A 23 7.67 -6.87 9.76
C ARG A 23 6.69 -7.09 8.62
N THR A 24 6.21 -8.32 8.42
CA THR A 24 4.92 -8.53 7.73
C THR A 24 3.79 -8.15 8.69
N VAL A 25 3.85 -6.94 9.23
CA VAL A 25 2.64 -6.25 9.68
C VAL A 25 2.16 -5.61 8.38
N THR A 26 1.29 -6.30 7.66
CA THR A 26 0.64 -5.73 6.48
C THR A 26 -0.21 -4.58 6.97
N ASP A 27 0.40 -3.41 7.08
CA ASP A 27 -0.34 -2.19 7.23
C ASP A 27 -1.03 -1.95 5.90
N TYR A 28 -2.28 -2.40 5.79
CA TYR A 28 -3.11 -2.19 4.61
C TYR A 28 -3.20 -0.70 4.25
N SER A 29 -2.88 0.20 5.18
CA SER A 29 -2.79 1.64 4.92
C SER A 29 -1.65 2.03 3.96
N GLU A 30 -0.65 1.17 3.74
CA GLU A 30 0.46 1.41 2.80
C GLU A 30 0.22 0.82 1.40
N LYS A 31 -0.82 -0.01 1.20
CA LYS A 31 -1.07 -0.60 -0.12
C LYS A 31 -1.61 0.45 -1.08
N THR A 32 -0.84 0.72 -2.13
CA THR A 32 -1.13 1.75 -3.15
C THR A 32 -1.32 1.18 -4.56
N SER A 33 -1.10 -0.12 -4.75
CA SER A 33 -1.20 -0.81 -6.03
C SER A 33 -1.64 -2.26 -5.87
N TRP A 34 -2.33 -2.78 -6.89
CA TRP A 34 -2.92 -4.13 -6.90
C TRP A 34 -2.50 -4.93 -8.14
N PRO A 35 -1.24 -5.37 -8.25
CA PRO A 35 -0.79 -6.18 -9.39
C PRO A 35 -1.51 -7.54 -9.50
N GLU A 36 -1.98 -8.09 -8.38
CA GLU A 36 -2.64 -9.39 -8.30
C GLU A 36 -4.04 -9.43 -8.92
N VAL A 37 -4.68 -8.27 -9.16
CA VAL A 37 -6.01 -8.22 -9.79
C VAL A 37 -5.95 -8.11 -11.31
N VAL A 38 -4.75 -8.00 -11.89
CA VAL A 38 -4.56 -8.01 -13.34
C VAL A 38 -5.04 -9.34 -13.93
N GLY A 39 -5.85 -9.29 -14.97
CA GLY A 39 -6.48 -10.46 -15.60
C GLY A 39 -7.80 -10.92 -14.97
N MET A 40 -8.17 -10.42 -13.79
CA MET A 40 -9.50 -10.61 -13.20
C MET A 40 -10.54 -9.77 -13.92
N THR A 41 -11.82 -10.03 -13.65
CA THR A 41 -12.88 -9.14 -14.12
C THR A 41 -12.87 -7.83 -13.35
N GLY A 42 -13.34 -6.74 -13.97
CA GLY A 42 -13.40 -5.42 -13.31
C GLY A 42 -14.15 -5.43 -11.98
N GLU A 43 -15.25 -6.20 -11.89
CA GLU A 43 -16.05 -6.32 -10.67
C GLU A 43 -15.33 -7.11 -9.56
N GLU A 44 -14.66 -8.21 -9.90
CA GLU A 44 -13.87 -8.98 -8.93
C GLU A 44 -12.69 -8.16 -8.41
N ALA A 45 -12.01 -7.42 -9.29
CA ALA A 45 -10.94 -6.51 -8.92
C ALA A 45 -11.45 -5.40 -7.99
N LYS A 46 -12.62 -4.81 -8.30
CA LYS A 46 -13.25 -3.79 -7.48
C LYS A 46 -13.55 -4.31 -6.08
N ARG A 47 -14.15 -5.50 -5.97
CA ARG A 47 -14.47 -6.12 -4.68
C ARG A 47 -13.20 -6.33 -3.84
N LYS A 48 -12.14 -6.89 -4.42
CA LYS A 48 -10.87 -7.11 -3.71
C LYS A 48 -10.25 -5.82 -3.20
N ILE A 49 -10.21 -4.78 -4.03
CA ILE A 49 -9.63 -3.49 -3.63
C ILE A 49 -10.46 -2.86 -2.49
N GLN A 50 -11.79 -2.95 -2.57
CA GLN A 50 -12.68 -2.43 -1.52
C GLN A 50 -12.61 -3.23 -0.21
N GLU A 51 -12.38 -4.54 -0.28
CA GLU A 51 -12.18 -5.41 0.90
C GLU A 51 -10.87 -5.05 1.62
N GLU A 52 -9.82 -4.72 0.87
CA GLU A 52 -8.53 -4.36 1.45
C GLU A 52 -8.46 -2.88 1.90
N ARG A 53 -9.05 -1.97 1.12
CA ARG A 53 -9.06 -0.52 1.38
C ARG A 53 -10.44 0.09 1.14
N PRO A 54 -11.37 -0.04 2.10
CA PRO A 54 -12.74 0.46 1.97
C PRO A 54 -12.85 1.99 1.90
N GLU A 55 -11.81 2.71 2.28
CA GLU A 55 -11.71 4.17 2.22
C GLU A 55 -11.47 4.72 0.81
N LEU A 56 -11.03 3.88 -0.14
CA LEU A 56 -10.72 4.30 -1.50
C LEU A 56 -11.95 4.24 -2.41
N LEU A 57 -12.05 5.20 -3.32
CA LEU A 57 -13.04 5.26 -4.37
C LEU A 57 -12.56 4.44 -5.57
N THR A 58 -13.22 3.32 -5.83
CA THR A 58 -12.88 2.40 -6.92
C THR A 58 -13.77 2.62 -8.14
N TYR A 59 -13.16 2.90 -9.30
CA TYR A 59 -13.88 3.09 -10.57
C TYR A 59 -13.41 2.10 -11.63
N VAL A 60 -14.35 1.39 -12.23
CA VAL A 60 -14.08 0.55 -13.40
C VAL A 60 -14.20 1.40 -14.65
N VAL A 61 -13.12 1.46 -15.44
CA VAL A 61 -13.02 2.31 -16.62
C VAL A 61 -12.56 1.48 -17.80
N HIS A 62 -13.21 1.63 -18.94
CA HIS A 62 -12.78 0.95 -20.16
C HIS A 62 -11.53 1.62 -20.74
N LYS A 63 -10.57 0.84 -21.26
CA LYS A 63 -9.28 1.31 -21.80
C LYS A 63 -9.41 2.42 -22.85
N LYS A 64 -10.52 2.44 -23.61
CA LYS A 64 -10.79 3.44 -24.67
C LYS A 64 -11.56 4.67 -24.19
N SER A 65 -11.95 4.73 -22.91
CA SER A 65 -12.64 5.89 -22.37
C SER A 65 -11.65 7.04 -22.18
N ALA A 66 -12.05 8.25 -22.58
CA ALA A 66 -11.29 9.45 -22.27
C ALA A 66 -11.40 9.72 -20.76
N VAL A 67 -10.25 9.74 -20.07
CA VAL A 67 -10.17 10.01 -18.64
C VAL A 67 -9.30 11.25 -18.45
N ILE A 68 -9.74 12.16 -17.57
CA ILE A 68 -8.95 13.32 -17.17
C ILE A 68 -7.83 12.83 -16.25
N PHE A 69 -6.58 13.17 -16.54
CA PHE A 69 -5.41 12.75 -15.77
C PHE A 69 -5.18 13.65 -14.55
N ASP A 70 -6.16 13.75 -13.66
CA ASP A 70 -5.97 14.27 -12.30
C ASP A 70 -5.40 13.16 -11.41
N TYR A 71 -4.51 13.54 -10.47
CA TYR A 71 -3.95 12.63 -9.48
C TYR A 71 -4.67 12.79 -8.15
N ARG A 72 -5.22 11.70 -7.62
CA ARG A 72 -6.03 11.65 -6.40
C ARG A 72 -5.61 10.50 -5.49
N PHE A 73 -5.33 10.83 -4.23
CA PHE A 73 -4.93 9.86 -3.20
C PHE A 73 -6.08 8.96 -2.71
N ASP A 74 -7.32 9.38 -2.95
CA ASP A 74 -8.54 8.69 -2.51
C ASP A 74 -9.17 7.83 -3.61
N ARG A 75 -8.52 7.67 -4.76
CA ARG A 75 -9.12 7.02 -5.94
C ARG A 75 -8.23 5.93 -6.52
N VAL A 76 -8.85 4.84 -6.95
CA VAL A 76 -8.22 3.79 -7.76
C VAL A 76 -9.03 3.56 -9.03
N ARG A 77 -8.37 3.65 -10.18
CA ARG A 77 -8.96 3.35 -11.49
C ARG A 77 -8.59 1.94 -11.94
N ILE A 78 -9.60 1.11 -12.15
CA ILE A 78 -9.49 -0.25 -12.66
C ILE A 78 -9.72 -0.19 -14.17
N VAL A 79 -8.63 -0.29 -14.94
CA VAL A 79 -8.72 -0.20 -16.40
C VAL A 79 -8.98 -1.58 -16.99
N VAL A 80 -10.14 -1.73 -17.63
CA VAL A 80 -10.58 -2.97 -18.27
C VAL A 80 -10.52 -2.90 -19.80
N ASP A 81 -10.29 -4.04 -20.43
CA ASP A 81 -10.41 -4.21 -21.88
C ASP A 81 -11.85 -4.49 -22.34
N GLY A 82 -12.02 -4.73 -23.65
CA GLY A 82 -13.32 -5.09 -24.23
C GLY A 82 -13.85 -6.47 -23.82
N LYS A 83 -13.06 -7.27 -23.10
CA LYS A 83 -13.47 -8.54 -22.48
C LYS A 83 -13.73 -8.38 -20.98
N SER A 84 -13.84 -7.13 -20.51
CA SER A 84 -14.03 -6.76 -19.10
C SER A 84 -12.92 -7.25 -18.16
N LYS A 85 -11.71 -7.50 -18.69
CA LYS A 85 -10.56 -7.93 -17.91
C LYS A 85 -9.63 -6.77 -17.60
N VAL A 86 -9.10 -6.75 -16.38
CA VAL A 86 -8.11 -5.76 -15.96
C VAL A 86 -6.83 -5.95 -16.76
N VAL A 87 -6.40 -4.89 -17.45
CA VAL A 87 -5.23 -4.91 -18.34
C VAL A 87 -4.06 -4.05 -17.84
N ILE A 88 -4.32 -3.19 -16.86
CA ILE A 88 -3.32 -2.32 -16.24
C ILE A 88 -3.42 -2.53 -14.74
N THR A 89 -2.29 -2.63 -14.06
CA THR A 89 -2.21 -2.68 -12.60
C THR A 89 -2.93 -1.47 -11.99
N PRO A 90 -4.04 -1.67 -11.26
CA PRO A 90 -4.71 -0.58 -10.58
C PRO A 90 -3.79 -0.01 -9.51
N SER A 91 -3.76 1.31 -9.42
CA SER A 91 -3.00 2.05 -8.41
C SER A 91 -3.76 3.32 -8.03
N ILE A 92 -3.37 3.89 -6.90
CA ILE A 92 -3.94 5.15 -6.41
C ILE A 92 -3.59 6.29 -7.38
N GLY A 93 -4.61 6.98 -7.90
CA GLY A 93 -4.48 7.97 -8.97
C GLY A 93 -5.80 8.55 -9.51
#